data_AF-R8BME3-F1
#
_entry.id   AF-R8BME3-F1
#
_cell.length_a   1.000
_cell.length_b   1.000
_cell.length_c   1.000
_cell.angle_alpha   90.00
_cell.angle_beta   90.00
_cell.angle_gamma   90.00
#
_symmetry.space_group_name_H-M   'P 1'
#
loop_
_entity.id
_entity.type
_entity.pdbx_description
1 polymer ?
#
loop_
_entity_poly.entity_id
_entity_poly.type
_entity_poly.pdbx_seq_one_letter_code
_entity_poly.pdbx_strand_id
1 'polypeptide(L)'
;MERYTEKDWNPTTWEKGASATGQHMAVTSYCAGKTIAEKLAWDFMKEQKPAFDLVVLCPGTVYGKPMQVLNSLEDLDAASARLWSHITHAKDIIPGDPSPVFSNMLDVAEAHLKALTWPKCGGERYMIRNASNTLAVSKTI
;
A
#
# COMPACT_ATOMS: atom_id res chain seq x y z
N MET A 1 2.61 -19.79 -10.40
CA MET A 1 2.91 -18.49 -9.79
C MET A 1 2.36 -18.55 -8.38
N GLU A 2 3.18 -18.32 -7.36
CA GLU A 2 2.74 -18.38 -5.96
C GLU A 2 1.76 -17.22 -5.65
N ARG A 3 0.74 -17.51 -4.85
CA ARG A 3 -0.32 -16.55 -4.50
C ARG A 3 0.01 -15.92 -3.15
N TYR A 4 0.31 -14.62 -3.13
CA TYR A 4 0.44 -13.86 -1.89
C TYR A 4 -0.90 -13.71 -1.15
N THR A 5 -0.82 -13.73 0.17
CA THR A 5 -1.88 -13.68 1.18
C THR A 5 -1.49 -12.71 2.30
N GLU A 6 -2.43 -12.38 3.18
CA GLU A 6 -2.23 -11.49 4.33
C GLU A 6 -1.20 -12.01 5.35
N LYS A 7 -0.78 -13.27 5.23
CA LYS A 7 0.27 -13.87 6.07
C LYS A 7 1.68 -13.60 5.53
N ASP A 8 1.78 -13.19 4.27
CA ASP A 8 3.07 -12.99 3.62
C ASP A 8 3.67 -11.64 4.03
N TRP A 9 4.99 -11.67 4.21
CA TRP A 9 5.78 -10.50 4.56
C TRP A 9 6.80 -10.24 3.47
N ASN A 10 7.06 -8.96 3.21
CA ASN A 10 8.16 -8.59 2.34
C ASN A 10 9.49 -9.06 2.97
N PRO A 11 10.31 -9.86 2.26
CA PRO A 11 11.56 -10.39 2.80
C PRO A 11 12.70 -9.36 2.84
N THR A 12 12.47 -8.12 2.40
CA THR A 12 13.49 -7.06 2.38
C THR A 12 13.87 -6.67 3.81
N THR A 13 15.17 -6.77 4.11
CA THR A 13 15.73 -6.42 5.42
C THR A 13 16.05 -4.93 5.52
N TRP A 14 16.32 -4.46 6.75
CA TRP A 14 16.83 -3.11 6.99
C TRP A 14 18.11 -2.85 6.20
N GLU A 15 19.07 -3.77 6.26
CA GLU A 15 20.38 -3.63 5.60
C GLU A 15 20.20 -3.47 4.09
N LYS A 16 19.33 -4.28 3.48
CA LYS A 16 19.02 -4.20 2.05
C LYS A 16 18.33 -2.87 1.70
N GLY A 17 17.41 -2.40 2.54
CA GLY A 17 16.73 -1.12 2.35
C GLY A 17 17.65 0.09 2.50
N ALA A 18 18.52 0.07 3.51
CA ALA A 18 19.42 1.17 3.86
C ALA A 18 20.65 1.28 2.93
N SER A 19 21.09 0.16 2.35
CA SER A 19 22.20 0.12 1.39
C SER A 19 21.75 0.12 -0.07
N ALA A 20 20.45 0.28 -0.34
CA ALA A 20 19.94 0.28 -1.70
C ALA A 20 20.57 1.44 -2.49
N THR A 21 20.96 1.17 -3.75
CA THR A 21 21.55 2.17 -4.66
C THR A 21 21.02 1.94 -6.08
N GLY A 22 21.28 2.90 -6.97
CA GLY A 22 20.88 2.82 -8.38
C GLY A 22 19.36 2.99 -8.59
N GLN A 23 18.89 2.52 -9.74
CA GLN A 23 17.53 2.80 -10.24
C GLN A 23 16.41 2.28 -9.32
N HIS A 24 16.66 1.21 -8.55
CA HIS A 24 15.67 0.60 -7.65
C HIS A 24 15.78 1.06 -6.19
N MET A 25 16.69 2.00 -5.88
CA MET A 25 16.94 2.48 -4.52
C MET A 25 15.65 2.91 -3.82
N ALA A 26 14.94 3.89 -4.40
CA ALA A 26 13.77 4.49 -3.77
C ALA A 26 12.67 3.46 -3.43
N VAL A 27 12.35 2.56 -4.37
CA VAL A 27 11.37 1.49 -4.16
C VAL A 27 11.84 0.51 -3.09
N THR A 28 13.11 0.11 -3.11
CA THR A 28 13.64 -0.88 -2.16
C THR A 28 13.65 -0.32 -0.74
N SER A 29 14.15 0.90 -0.56
CA SER A 29 14.17 1.58 0.74
C SER A 29 12.75 1.85 1.27
N TYR A 30 11.84 2.29 0.40
CA TYR A 30 10.43 2.51 0.77
C TYR A 30 9.77 1.22 1.26
N CYS A 31 9.90 0.13 0.49
CA CYS A 31 9.33 -1.17 0.84
C CYS A 31 9.91 -1.73 2.14
N ALA A 32 11.23 -1.59 2.36
CA ALA A 32 11.86 -1.97 3.62
C ALA A 32 11.30 -1.16 4.79
N GLY A 33 11.24 0.17 4.65
CA GLY A 33 10.72 1.06 5.69
C GLY A 33 9.27 0.75 6.08
N LYS A 34 8.38 0.52 5.10
CA LYS A 34 6.99 0.12 5.35
C LYS A 34 6.89 -1.21 6.10
N THR A 35 7.70 -2.19 5.71
CA THR A 35 7.73 -3.52 6.34
C THR A 35 8.19 -3.43 7.80
N ILE A 36 9.23 -2.65 8.06
CA ILE A 36 9.82 -2.51 9.40
C ILE A 36 8.88 -1.71 10.31
N ALA A 37 8.29 -0.63 9.81
CA ALA A 37 7.31 0.15 10.56
C ALA A 37 6.12 -0.73 11.00
N GLU A 38 5.63 -1.59 10.12
CA GLU A 38 4.55 -2.52 10.46
C GLU A 38 4.96 -3.54 11.53
N LYS A 39 6.15 -4.15 11.41
CA LYS A 39 6.68 -5.07 12.42
C LYS A 39 6.79 -4.41 13.81
N LEU A 40 7.32 -3.19 13.85
CA LEU A 40 7.44 -2.42 15.09
C LEU A 40 6.07 -2.08 15.70
N ALA A 41 5.04 -1.84 14.87
CA ALA A 41 3.67 -1.66 15.36
C ALA A 41 3.15 -2.96 16.03
N TRP A 42 3.37 -4.12 15.43
CA TRP A 42 3.00 -5.41 16.04
C TRP A 42 3.78 -5.71 17.33
N ASP A 43 5.08 -5.40 17.36
CA ASP A 43 5.90 -5.55 18.56
C ASP A 43 5.41 -4.63 19.68
N PHE A 44 5.07 -3.38 19.36
CA PHE A 44 4.45 -2.45 20.32
C PHE A 44 3.16 -3.02 20.93
N MET A 45 2.27 -3.61 20.12
CA MET A 45 1.03 -4.22 20.64
C MET A 45 1.33 -5.39 21.60
N LYS A 46 2.34 -6.21 21.28
CA LYS A 46 2.75 -7.35 22.10
C LYS A 46 3.38 -6.93 23.43
N GLU A 47 4.22 -5.90 23.40
CA GLU A 47 4.99 -5.43 24.55
C GLU A 47 4.15 -4.53 25.46
N GLN A 48 3.47 -3.55 24.89
CA GLN A 48 2.78 -2.50 25.65
C GLN A 48 1.33 -2.87 25.99
N LYS A 49 0.73 -3.80 25.24
CA LYS A 49 -0.65 -4.28 25.44
C LYS A 49 -1.64 -3.13 25.68
N PRO A 50 -1.71 -2.14 24.77
CA PRO A 50 -2.61 -1.01 24.93
C PRO A 50 -4.08 -1.47 24.93
N ALA A 51 -4.97 -0.61 25.41
CA ALA A 51 -6.40 -0.90 25.45
C ALA A 51 -7.10 -0.85 24.07
N PHE A 52 -6.42 -0.36 23.04
CA PHE A 52 -6.92 -0.31 21.67
C PHE A 52 -6.41 -1.51 20.86
N ASP A 53 -7.10 -1.82 19.76
CA ASP A 53 -6.67 -2.83 18.79
C ASP A 53 -5.83 -2.22 17.66
N LEU A 54 -5.00 -3.06 17.02
CA LEU A 54 -4.28 -2.71 15.80
C LEU A 54 -4.94 -3.40 14.60
N VAL A 55 -5.21 -2.62 13.55
CA VAL A 55 -5.62 -3.13 12.23
C VAL A 55 -4.62 -2.61 11.21
N VAL A 56 -4.09 -3.50 10.36
CA VAL A 56 -3.17 -3.10 9.28
C VAL A 56 -3.86 -3.26 7.94
N LEU A 57 -3.85 -2.18 7.16
CA LEU A 57 -4.35 -2.15 5.80
C LEU A 57 -3.16 -2.07 4.82
N CYS A 58 -3.06 -3.06 3.93
CA CYS A 58 -1.99 -3.20 2.94
C CYS A 58 -2.55 -2.99 1.52
N PRO A 59 -2.73 -1.73 1.08
CA PRO A 59 -3.17 -1.45 -0.28
C PRO A 59 -2.05 -1.74 -1.30
N GLY A 60 -2.45 -2.04 -2.53
CA GLY A 60 -1.59 -1.88 -3.71
C GLY A 60 -1.35 -0.39 -4.05
N THR A 61 -0.94 -0.10 -5.28
CA THR A 61 -0.85 1.29 -5.75
C THR A 61 -2.23 1.94 -5.70
N VAL A 62 -2.39 3.00 -4.93
CA VAL A 62 -3.70 3.64 -4.76
C VAL A 62 -3.94 4.62 -5.90
N TYR A 63 -5.02 4.40 -6.65
CA TYR A 63 -5.47 5.30 -7.70
C TYR A 63 -6.91 5.75 -7.41
N GLY A 64 -7.25 6.96 -7.82
CA GLY A 64 -8.59 7.51 -7.66
C GLY A 64 -8.61 9.01 -7.89
N LYS A 65 -9.81 9.58 -7.87
CA LYS A 65 -9.98 11.04 -7.94
C LYS A 65 -9.34 11.67 -6.69
N PRO A 66 -8.37 12.58 -6.84
CA PRO A 66 -7.81 13.33 -5.71
C PRO A 66 -8.92 14.08 -4.97
N MET A 67 -8.97 13.90 -3.65
CA MET A 67 -9.93 14.61 -2.78
C MET A 67 -9.32 15.89 -2.19
N GLN A 68 -7.99 15.99 -2.20
CA GLN A 68 -7.27 17.22 -1.87
C GLN A 68 -7.45 18.28 -2.96
N VAL A 69 -7.37 19.56 -2.56
CA VAL A 69 -7.31 20.67 -3.51
C VAL A 69 -5.99 20.57 -4.27
N LEU A 70 -6.06 20.56 -5.61
CA LEU A 70 -4.90 20.60 -6.49
C LEU A 70 -4.88 21.97 -7.17
N ASN A 71 -3.79 22.71 -6.99
CA ASN A 71 -3.54 23.98 -7.66
C ASN A 71 -2.73 23.79 -8.94
N SER A 72 -1.95 22.71 -9.03
CA SER A 72 -1.18 22.35 -10.22
C SER A 72 -0.87 20.85 -10.30
N LEU A 73 -0.20 20.41 -11.38
CA LEU A 73 0.17 19.00 -11.58
C LEU A 73 1.25 18.54 -10.58
N GLU A 74 2.03 19.47 -10.02
CA GLU A 74 3.03 19.22 -8.99
C GLU A 74 2.40 18.81 -7.65
N ASP A 75 1.12 19.11 -7.44
CA ASP A 75 0.37 18.73 -6.24
C ASP A 75 -0.12 17.27 -6.28
N LEU A 76 0.05 16.57 -7.41
CA LEU A 76 -0.31 15.17 -7.53
C LEU A 76 0.59 14.29 -6.65
N ASP A 77 0.00 13.28 -6.03
CA ASP A 77 0.79 12.25 -5.36
C ASP A 77 1.63 11.45 -6.38
N ALA A 78 2.67 10.78 -5.89
CA ALA A 78 3.63 10.08 -6.74
C ALA A 78 3.01 8.97 -7.61
N ALA A 79 1.89 8.36 -7.20
CA ALA A 79 1.20 7.36 -8.02
C ALA A 79 0.38 8.06 -9.13
N SER A 80 -0.42 9.06 -8.78
CA SER A 80 -1.22 9.83 -9.74
C SER A 80 -0.35 10.58 -10.75
N ALA A 81 0.76 11.19 -10.34
CA ALA A 81 1.70 11.87 -11.21
C ALA A 81 2.35 10.91 -12.23
N ARG A 82 2.69 9.69 -11.77
CA ARG A 82 3.22 8.63 -12.63
C ARG A 82 2.19 8.18 -13.65
N LEU A 83 0.96 7.91 -13.21
CA LEU A 83 -0.13 7.52 -14.10
C LEU A 83 -0.42 8.60 -15.14
N TRP A 84 -0.47 9.87 -14.71
CA TRP A 84 -0.61 11.02 -15.60
C TRP A 84 0.48 11.07 -16.66
N SER A 85 1.75 10.94 -16.24
CA SER A 85 2.91 10.90 -17.15
C SER A 85 2.80 9.75 -18.16
N HIS A 86 2.39 8.55 -17.73
CA HIS A 86 2.18 7.41 -18.62
C HIS A 86 1.08 7.67 -19.66
N ILE A 87 -0.03 8.31 -19.27
CA ILE A 87 -1.13 8.59 -20.19
C ILE A 87 -0.76 9.69 -21.19
N THR A 88 -0.02 10.71 -20.76
CA THR A 88 0.19 11.94 -21.54
C THR A 88 1.52 12.01 -22.29
N HIS A 89 2.53 11.25 -21.86
CA HIS A 89 3.89 11.34 -22.40
C HIS A 89 4.48 10.01 -22.90
N ALA A 90 3.78 8.88 -22.73
CA ALA A 90 4.21 7.63 -23.34
C ALA A 90 3.95 7.67 -24.86
N LYS A 91 4.98 7.99 -25.64
CA LYS A 91 4.91 8.04 -27.10
C LYS A 91 5.17 6.68 -27.74
N ASP A 92 6.21 5.98 -27.28
CA ASP A 92 6.67 4.72 -27.88
C ASP A 92 6.86 3.57 -26.87
N ILE A 93 7.16 3.89 -25.60
CA ILE A 93 7.41 2.92 -24.53
C ILE A 93 6.68 3.37 -23.25
N ILE A 94 5.86 2.48 -22.70
CA ILE A 94 5.26 2.66 -21.36
C ILE A 94 6.35 2.30 -20.33
N PRO A 95 6.75 3.23 -19.45
CA PRO A 95 7.69 2.92 -18.37
C PRO A 95 7.13 1.80 -17.48
N GLY A 96 7.99 0.94 -16.94
CA GLY A 96 7.55 -0.14 -16.06
C GLY A 96 6.87 0.39 -14.79
N ASP A 97 5.68 -0.12 -14.48
CA ASP A 97 5.04 0.08 -13.17
C ASP A 97 5.75 -0.81 -12.13
N PRO A 98 6.23 -0.25 -10.99
CA PRO A 98 6.81 -1.06 -9.93
C PRO A 98 5.84 -2.06 -9.28
N SER A 99 4.52 -1.94 -9.48
CA SER A 99 3.53 -2.85 -8.92
C SER A 99 2.36 -3.12 -9.88
N PRO A 100 2.09 -4.38 -10.26
CA PRO A 100 0.91 -4.72 -11.08
C PRO A 100 -0.41 -4.70 -10.29
N VAL A 101 -0.37 -4.36 -9.00
CA VAL A 101 -1.53 -4.37 -8.10
C VAL A 101 -1.92 -2.93 -7.78
N PHE A 102 -3.21 -2.62 -7.98
CA PHE A 102 -3.79 -1.33 -7.63
C PHE A 102 -4.97 -1.47 -6.66
N SER A 103 -5.34 -0.36 -6.03
CA SER A 103 -6.53 -0.22 -5.18
C SER A 103 -7.26 1.06 -5.55
N ASN A 104 -8.59 1.04 -5.50
CA ASN A 104 -9.36 2.27 -5.60
C ASN A 104 -9.25 3.08 -4.29
N MET A 105 -9.01 4.38 -4.40
CA MET A 105 -8.95 5.30 -3.25
C MET A 105 -10.19 5.22 -2.35
N LEU A 106 -11.39 5.09 -2.93
CA LEU A 106 -12.64 4.99 -2.18
C LEU A 106 -12.73 3.67 -1.41
N ASP A 107 -12.29 2.56 -2.00
CA ASP A 107 -12.26 1.25 -1.32
C ASP A 107 -11.27 1.28 -0.15
N VAL A 108 -10.12 1.96 -0.32
CA VAL A 108 -9.15 2.17 0.75
C VAL A 108 -9.76 3.03 1.86
N ALA A 109 -10.47 4.10 1.53
CA ALA A 109 -11.14 4.95 2.51
C ALA A 109 -12.24 4.18 3.27
N GLU A 110 -13.05 3.39 2.58
CA GLU A 110 -14.06 2.53 3.20
C GLU A 110 -13.41 1.49 4.13
N ALA A 111 -12.29 0.89 3.73
CA ALA A 111 -11.56 -0.05 4.56
C ALA A 111 -11.05 0.60 5.87
N HIS A 112 -10.59 1.86 5.82
CA HIS A 112 -10.22 2.60 7.03
C HIS A 112 -11.44 2.84 7.93
N LEU A 113 -12.58 3.24 7.37
CA LEU A 113 -13.81 3.41 8.15
C LEU A 113 -14.25 2.11 8.81
N LYS A 114 -14.21 0.99 8.08
CA LYS A 114 -14.56 -0.33 8.61
C LYS A 114 -13.57 -0.79 9.68
N ALA A 115 -12.27 -0.57 9.49
CA ALA A 115 -11.25 -0.88 10.50
C ALA A 115 -11.50 -0.16 11.84
N LEU A 116 -12.05 1.06 11.80
CA LEU A 116 -12.39 1.84 12.99
C LEU A 116 -13.73 1.45 13.61
N THR A 117 -14.71 1.04 12.80
CA THR A 117 -16.10 0.87 13.24
C THR A 117 -16.49 -0.58 13.50
N TRP A 118 -15.72 -1.55 13.01
CA TRP A 118 -16.03 -2.96 13.16
C TRP A 118 -15.00 -3.67 14.07
N PRO A 119 -15.38 -4.01 15.31
CA PRO A 119 -14.46 -4.68 16.26
C PRO A 119 -13.86 -5.99 15.77
N LYS A 120 -14.49 -6.67 14.80
CA LYS A 120 -13.98 -7.93 14.23
C LYS A 120 -12.71 -7.76 13.39
N CYS A 121 -12.34 -6.53 13.07
CA CYS A 121 -11.13 -6.24 12.31
C CYS A 121 -9.86 -6.20 13.18
N GLY A 122 -10.00 -6.12 14.50
CA GLY A 122 -8.88 -6.00 15.42
C GLY A 122 -7.90 -7.18 15.32
N GLY A 123 -6.60 -6.88 15.38
CA GLY A 123 -5.53 -7.87 15.40
C GLY A 123 -5.21 -8.47 14.03
N GLU A 124 -5.69 -7.87 12.94
CA GLU A 124 -5.61 -8.46 11.60
C GLU A 124 -4.91 -7.56 10.58
N ARG A 125 -4.39 -8.22 9.54
CA ARG A 125 -3.82 -7.60 8.33
C ARG A 125 -4.80 -7.82 7.18
N TYR A 126 -5.05 -6.80 6.37
CA TYR A 126 -5.95 -6.86 5.21
C TYR A 126 -5.25 -6.37 3.96
N MET A 127 -5.22 -7.19 2.91
CA MET A 127 -4.81 -6.76 1.58
C MET A 127 -5.97 -6.07 0.89
N ILE A 128 -5.79 -4.81 0.50
CA ILE A 128 -6.78 -4.05 -0.28
C ILE A 128 -6.27 -4.04 -1.72
N ARG A 129 -6.94 -4.77 -2.61
CA ARG A 129 -6.48 -4.96 -3.98
C ARG A 129 -7.70 -5.09 -4.89
N ASN A 130 -7.67 -4.39 -6.02
CA ASN A 130 -8.67 -4.49 -7.05
C ASN A 130 -8.07 -5.31 -8.20
N ALA A 131 -8.57 -6.53 -8.43
CA ALA A 131 -8.15 -7.35 -9.58
C ALA A 131 -9.16 -7.20 -10.72
N SER A 132 -8.73 -7.51 -11.95
CA SER A 132 -9.51 -7.47 -13.21
C SER A 132 -10.79 -8.33 -13.24
N ASN A 133 -11.25 -8.88 -12.11
CA ASN A 133 -12.51 -9.62 -12.03
C ASN A 133 -13.13 -9.74 -10.62
N THR A 134 -12.74 -8.95 -9.61
CA THR A 134 -13.54 -8.92 -8.35
C THR A 134 -13.08 -7.83 -7.38
N LEU A 135 -14.07 -7.11 -6.84
CA LEU A 135 -14.05 -6.55 -5.49
C LEU A 135 -13.88 -7.72 -4.52
N ALA A 136 -12.64 -8.10 -4.19
CA ALA A 136 -12.37 -9.12 -3.19
C ALA A 136 -11.37 -8.56 -2.19
N VAL A 137 -11.90 -8.01 -1.11
CA VAL A 137 -11.18 -8.01 0.15
C VAL A 137 -10.99 -9.49 0.51
N SER A 138 -9.76 -10.01 0.52
CA SER A 138 -9.52 -11.46 0.71
C SER A 138 -9.82 -11.95 2.13
N LYS A 139 -10.17 -11.02 3.03
CA LYS A 139 -11.10 -11.24 4.13
C LYS A 139 -12.24 -10.26 3.96
N THR A 140 -13.42 -10.74 3.60
CA THR A 140 -14.63 -9.91 3.52
C THR A 140 -14.79 -9.18 4.86
N ILE A 141 -14.67 -7.85 4.82
CA ILE A 141 -15.15 -6.97 5.88
C ILE A 141 -16.64 -6.78 5.61
#